data_AF-A0A257P194-F1
#
_entry.id   AF-A0A257P194-F1
#
_cell.length_a   1.000
_cell.length_b   1.000
_cell.length_c   1.000
_cell.angle_alpha   90.00
_cell.angle_beta   90.00
_cell.angle_gamma   90.00
#
_symmetry.space_group_name_H-M   'P 1'
#
loop_
_entity.id
_entity.type
_entity.pdbx_description
1 polymer ?
#
loop_
_entity_poly.entity_id
_entity_poly.type
_entity_poly.pdbx_seq_one_letter_code
_entity_poly.pdbx_strand_id
1 'polypeptide(L)' 'MGGNDIGNKRLVVGAHYGLRDWMAQRVTAAIIAVFTVVLLAYFLAPGPLDYARWHGLFAQQWMKLLTFVTVLALIYH' A
#
# COMPACT_ATOMS: atom_id res chain seq x y z
N MET A 1 18.84 16.73 34.73
CA MET A 1 18.85 15.73 33.63
C MET A 1 18.39 16.41 32.35
N GLY A 2 19.31 17.02 31.62
CA GLY A 2 19.02 17.77 30.39
C GLY A 2 20.31 18.40 29.90
N GLY A 3 20.83 17.94 28.77
CA GLY A 3 22.12 18.40 28.25
C GLY A 3 22.86 17.44 27.31
N ASN A 4 22.27 16.30 26.95
CA ASN A 4 22.97 15.31 26.11
C ASN A 4 22.74 15.50 24.60
N ASP A 5 21.79 16.37 24.19
CA ASP A 5 21.38 16.51 22.79
C ASP A 5 21.74 17.86 22.15
N ILE A 6 22.63 18.65 22.75
CA ILE A 6 23.05 19.96 22.21
C ILE A 6 24.54 19.93 21.84
N GLY A 7 24.83 20.20 20.56
CA GLY A 7 26.18 20.22 19.98
C GLY A 7 26.63 18.89 19.36
N ASN A 8 27.95 18.66 19.27
CA ASN A 8 28.58 17.47 18.65
C ASN A 8 28.26 16.12 19.36
N LYS A 9 27.36 16.15 20.35
CA LYS A 9 26.80 15.00 21.08
C LYS A 9 25.43 14.57 20.57
N ARG A 10 24.81 15.36 19.66
CA ARG A 10 23.54 15.01 19.03
C ARG A 10 23.73 13.71 18.24
N LEU A 11 22.94 12.70 18.54
CA LEU A 11 22.87 11.48 17.73
C LEU A 11 22.53 11.89 16.29
N VAL A 12 23.52 11.79 15.40
CA VAL A 12 23.29 11.92 13.96
C VAL A 12 22.57 10.65 13.56
N VAL A 13 21.24 10.64 13.72
CA VAL A 13 20.38 9.59 13.18
C VAL A 13 20.68 9.52 11.68
N GLY A 14 21.37 8.44 11.29
CA GLY A 14 21.79 8.25 9.92
C GLY A 14 20.56 8.23 9.02
N ALA A 15 20.61 8.95 7.89
CA ALA A 15 19.58 8.92 6.84
C ALA A 15 19.22 7.48 6.36
N HIS A 16 20.03 6.50 6.76
CA HIS A 16 19.83 5.08 6.55
C HIS A 16 18.64 4.45 7.29
N TYR A 17 18.22 4.98 8.45
CA TYR A 17 17.16 4.35 9.25
C TYR A 17 15.74 4.66 8.75
N GLY A 18 15.56 5.66 7.88
CA GLY A 18 14.24 6.05 7.37
C GLY A 18 14.00 5.71 5.90
N LEU A 19 15.05 5.58 5.09
CA LEU A 19 14.90 5.43 3.64
C LEU A 19 14.22 4.11 3.25
N ARG A 20 14.57 3.00 3.92
CA ARG A 20 13.99 1.69 3.64
C ARG A 20 12.50 1.65 3.98
N ASP A 21 12.15 2.07 5.19
CA ASP A 21 10.76 2.09 5.65
C ASP A 21 9.92 3.08 4.84
N TRP A 22 10.48 4.25 4.51
CA TRP A 22 9.83 5.22 3.62
C TRP A 22 9.57 4.62 2.23
N MET A 23 10.56 3.97 1.62
CA MET A 23 10.37 3.31 0.32
C MET A 23 9.33 2.20 0.41
N ALA A 24 9.36 1.38 1.46
CA ALA A 24 8.40 0.31 1.66
C ALA A 24 6.97 0.86 1.80
N GLN A 25 6.77 1.93 2.59
CA GLN A 25 5.48 2.63 2.70
C GLN A 25 4.98 3.17 1.35
N ARG A 26 5.88 3.67 0.49
CA ARG A 26 5.52 4.18 -0.85
C ARG A 26 5.10 3.06 -1.80
N VAL A 27 5.82 1.93 -1.76
CA VAL A 27 5.47 0.75 -2.56
C VAL A 27 4.14 0.18 -2.11
N THR A 28 3.89 0.03 -0.80
CA THR A 28 2.60 -0.47 -0.30
C THR A 28 1.46 0.48 -0.64
N ALA A 29 1.65 1.80 -0.51
CA ALA A 29 0.66 2.78 -0.92
C ALA A 29 0.34 2.70 -2.42
N ALA A 30 1.35 2.51 -3.28
CA ALA A 30 1.14 2.35 -4.72
C ALA A 30 0.34 1.08 -5.07
N ILE A 31 0.61 -0.04 -4.40
CA ILE A 31 -0.15 -1.29 -4.56
C ILE A 31 -1.62 -1.08 -4.18
N ILE A 32 -1.87 -0.46 -3.03
CA ILE A 32 -3.23 -0.15 -2.56
C ILE A 32 -3.94 0.75 -3.57
N ALA A 33 -3.28 1.82 -4.04
CA ALA A 33 -3.84 2.74 -5.01
C ALA A 33 -4.22 2.05 -6.33
N VAL A 34 -3.36 1.16 -6.85
CA VAL A 34 -3.66 0.39 -8.06
C VAL A 34 -4.90 -0.49 -7.86
N PHE A 35 -4.98 -1.23 -6.75
CA PHE A 35 -6.15 -2.06 -6.45
C PHE A 35 -7.43 -1.22 -6.34
N THR A 36 -7.37 -0.08 -5.65
CA THR A 36 -8.50 0.83 -5.53
C THR A 36 -8.95 1.38 -6.89
N VAL A 37 -8.01 1.80 -7.75
CA VAL A 37 -8.33 2.29 -9.10
C VAL A 37 -8.96 1.20 -9.95
N VAL A 38 -8.46 -0.04 -9.90
CA VAL A 38 -9.06 -1.19 -10.61
C VAL A 38 -10.50 -1.40 -10.16
N LEU A 39 -10.76 -1.41 -8.85
CA LEU A 39 -12.12 -1.55 -8.33
C LEU A 39 -13.01 -0.37 -8.75
N LEU A 40 -12.54 0.87 -8.60
CA LEU A 40 -13.29 2.05 -9.01
C LEU A 40 -13.64 2.02 -10.50
N ALA A 41 -12.68 1.68 -11.36
CA ALA A 41 -12.94 1.54 -12.79
C ALA A 41 -14.01 0.46 -13.05
N TYR A 42 -13.99 -0.65 -12.31
CA TYR A 42 -14.99 -1.70 -12.43
C TYR A 42 -16.39 -1.26 -11.97
N PHE A 43 -16.47 -0.52 -10.87
CA PHE A 43 -17.73 0.03 -10.32
C PHE A 43 -18.34 1.10 -11.22
N LEU A 44 -17.50 1.93 -11.84
CA LEU A 44 -17.93 3.02 -12.71
C LEU A 44 -18.18 2.58 -14.16
N ALA A 45 -17.75 1.37 -14.54
CA ALA A 45 -18.01 0.83 -15.85
C ALA A 45 -19.51 0.57 -16.06
N PRO A 46 -20.07 0.90 -17.24
CA PRO A 46 -21.50 0.74 -17.51
C PRO A 46 -21.97 -0.71 -17.35
N GLY A 47 -23.27 -0.87 -17.07
CA GLY A 47 -23.94 -2.17 -16.91
C GLY A 47 -24.24 -2.53 -15.44
N PRO A 48 -25.11 -3.53 -15.21
CA PRO A 48 -25.48 -3.95 -13.87
C PRO A 48 -24.28 -4.51 -13.11
N LEU A 49 -24.23 -4.24 -11.80
CA LEU A 49 -23.22 -4.75 -10.89
C LEU A 49 -23.85 -5.91 -10.11
N ASP A 50 -23.93 -7.06 -10.77
CA ASP A 50 -24.50 -8.28 -10.23
C ASP A 50 -23.42 -9.21 -9.67
N TYR A 51 -23.86 -10.28 -9.00
CA TYR A 51 -22.97 -11.27 -8.42
C TYR A 51 -22.09 -11.95 -9.49
N ALA A 52 -22.64 -12.26 -10.66
CA ALA A 52 -21.91 -12.94 -11.72
C ALA A 52 -20.73 -12.10 -12.22
N ARG A 53 -20.96 -10.80 -12.43
CA ARG A 53 -19.94 -9.83 -12.80
C ARG A 53 -18.91 -9.66 -11.69
N TRP A 54 -19.32 -9.50 -10.43
CA TRP A 54 -18.39 -9.40 -9.31
C TRP A 54 -17.52 -10.65 -9.16
N HIS A 55 -18.15 -11.83 -9.17
CA HIS A 55 -17.49 -13.12 -9.12
C HIS A 55 -16.52 -13.31 -10.29
N GLY A 56 -16.90 -12.90 -11.50
CA GLY A 56 -16.06 -13.01 -12.70
C GLY A 56 -14.73 -12.26 -12.58
N LEU A 57 -14.73 -11.07 -11.96
CA LEU A 57 -13.52 -10.29 -11.69
C LEU A 57 -12.61 -10.99 -10.67
N PHE A 58 -13.16 -11.38 -9.51
CA PHE A 58 -12.39 -12.02 -8.44
C PHE A 58 -12.02 -13.47 -8.71
N ALA A 59 -12.65 -14.13 -9.69
CA ALA A 59 -12.24 -15.44 -10.17
C ALA A 59 -10.89 -15.41 -10.90
N GLN A 60 -10.52 -14.27 -11.50
CA GLN A 60 -9.27 -14.12 -12.26
C GLN A 60 -8.04 -14.27 -11.36
N GLN A 61 -7.05 -15.04 -11.81
CA GLN A 61 -5.84 -15.29 -11.03
C GLN A 61 -5.06 -14.01 -10.68
N TRP A 62 -4.97 -13.07 -11.63
CA TRP A 62 -4.30 -11.79 -11.40
C TRP A 62 -4.99 -10.96 -10.32
N MET A 63 -6.33 -11.01 -10.25
CA MET A 63 -7.11 -10.29 -9.25
C MET A 63 -6.97 -10.91 -7.85
N LYS A 64 -6.92 -12.25 -7.77
CA LYS A 64 -6.61 -12.96 -6.52
C LYS A 64 -5.24 -12.57 -5.97
N LEU A 65 -4.22 -12.57 -6.84
CA LEU A 65 -2.87 -12.16 -6.47
C LEU A 65 -2.84 -10.70 -6.02
N LEU A 66 -3.42 -9.79 -6.81
CA LEU A 66 -3.48 -8.37 -6.48
C LEU A 66 -4.18 -8.13 -5.14
N THR A 67 -5.30 -8.80 -4.89
CA THR A 67 -6.06 -8.70 -3.63
C THR A 67 -5.21 -9.18 -2.46
N PHE A 68 -4.57 -10.35 -2.60
CA PHE A 68 -3.70 -10.90 -1.56
C PHE A 68 -2.54 -9.96 -1.21
N VAL A 69 -1.81 -9.48 -2.22
CA VAL A 69 -0.70 -8.55 -2.03
C VAL A 69 -1.19 -7.21 -1.45
N THR A 70 -2.38 -6.75 -1.84
CA THR A 70 -2.98 -5.53 -1.27
C THR A 70 -3.32 -5.69 0.21
N VAL A 71 -3.81 -6.87 0.64
CA VAL A 71 -4.04 -7.14 2.06
C VAL A 71 -2.73 -7.09 2.85
N LEU A 72 -1.66 -7.70 2.34
CA LEU A 72 -0.33 -7.60 2.96
C LEU A 72 0.17 -6.15 3.00
N ALA A 73 -0.03 -5.39 1.91
CA ALA A 73 0.33 -4.00 1.83
C ALA A 73 -0.43 -3.14 2.85
N LEU A 74 -1.72 -3.40 3.06
CA LEU A 74 -2.55 -2.72 4.07
C LEU A 74 -2.12 -3.05 5.51
N ILE A 75 -1.70 -4.28 5.78
CA ILE A 75 -1.20 -4.67 7.10
C ILE A 75 0.13 -3.95 7.40
N TYR A 76 0.96 -3.74 6.37
CA TYR A 76 2.26 -3.10 6.51
C TYR A 76 2.19 -1.56 6.55
N HIS A 77 1.29 -0.95 5.76
CA HIS A 77 1.16 0.49 5.62
C HIS A 77 0.61 1.15 6.89
#